data_AF-A0A952HRR7-F1
#
_entry.id   AF-A0A952HRR7-F1
#
_cell.length_a   1.000
_cell.length_b   1.000
_cell.length_c   1.000
_cell.angle_alpha   90.00
_cell.angle_beta   90.00
_cell.angle_gamma   90.00
#
_symmetry.space_group_name_H-M   'P 1'
#
loop_
_entity.id
_entity.type
_entity.pdbx_description
1 polymer ?
#
loop_
_entity_poly.entity_id
_entity_poly.type
_entity_poly.pdbx_seq_one_letter_code
_entity_poly.pdbx_strand_id
1 'polypeptide(L)'
;MSEFGFCRACGSRVEQKIPSGDDRLRDVCPSCSHIHYENPKVIVGCLMHWENTVLLCKRAIEPRMGLWTLPAGFMENKETTMVGAAREAYEEAYAESDDLRLFAVYNLPRISQVYVMYVGELRNGYCKPGVESLETALVAEKDIPWDQLAFPVVTETLHRYFELNDRTQWPVLSADIINRADQPLDIIRHPVSSTD
;
A
#
# COMPACT_ATOMS: atom_id res chain seq x y z
N MET A 1 -18.49 3.29 -14.37
CA MET A 1 -19.34 2.12 -14.66
C MET A 1 -18.81 0.99 -13.83
N SER A 2 -19.61 0.36 -12.96
CA SER A 2 -19.21 -0.97 -12.48
C SER A 2 -18.96 -1.85 -13.69
N GLU A 3 -17.86 -2.59 -13.65
CA GLU A 3 -17.38 -3.43 -14.74
C GLU A 3 -18.43 -4.47 -15.20
N PHE A 4 -19.46 -4.69 -14.39
CA PHE A 4 -20.48 -5.70 -14.63
C PHE A 4 -21.90 -5.15 -14.82
N GLY A 5 -22.23 -3.89 -14.51
CA GLY A 5 -23.54 -3.31 -14.82
C GLY A 5 -24.78 -4.03 -14.27
N PHE A 6 -24.62 -5.02 -13.38
CA PHE A 6 -25.68 -5.86 -12.82
C PHE A 6 -25.63 -5.88 -11.27
N CYS A 7 -26.80 -6.02 -10.66
CA CYS A 7 -26.99 -6.00 -9.22
C CYS A 7 -26.59 -7.35 -8.61
N ARG A 8 -25.62 -7.33 -7.68
CA ARG A 8 -25.19 -8.52 -6.92
C ARG A 8 -26.29 -9.18 -6.09
N ALA A 9 -27.39 -8.48 -5.78
CA ALA A 9 -28.48 -9.01 -4.96
C ALA A 9 -29.55 -9.74 -5.79
N CYS A 10 -29.84 -9.29 -7.02
CA CYS A 10 -30.96 -9.83 -7.82
C CYS A 10 -30.67 -10.03 -9.31
N GLY A 11 -29.45 -9.74 -9.79
CA GLY A 11 -29.04 -9.91 -11.19
C GLY A 11 -29.60 -8.88 -12.19
N SER A 12 -30.44 -7.94 -11.76
CA SER A 12 -30.98 -6.88 -12.62
C SER A 12 -29.93 -5.82 -12.97
N ARG A 13 -30.07 -5.13 -14.11
CA ARG A 13 -29.15 -4.04 -14.50
C ARG A 13 -29.18 -2.90 -13.45
N VAL A 14 -28.03 -2.30 -13.15
CA VAL A 14 -27.93 -1.12 -12.27
C VAL A 14 -27.92 0.17 -13.10
N GLU A 15 -28.31 1.27 -12.44
CA GLU A 15 -28.33 2.62 -13.01
C GLU A 15 -27.51 3.56 -12.12
N GLN A 16 -26.82 4.52 -12.73
CA GLN A 16 -26.11 5.57 -11.99
C GLN A 16 -27.07 6.70 -11.62
N LYS A 17 -27.27 6.90 -10.33
CA LYS A 17 -28.02 8.07 -9.81
C LYS A 17 -27.46 8.51 -8.47
N ILE A 18 -27.85 9.70 -8.03
CA ILE A 18 -27.61 10.19 -6.68
C ILE A 18 -28.81 9.76 -5.81
N PRO A 19 -28.63 8.86 -4.84
CA PRO A 19 -29.69 8.50 -3.90
C PRO A 19 -30.19 9.71 -3.09
N SER A 20 -31.44 9.66 -2.61
CA SER A 20 -31.96 10.70 -1.73
C SER A 20 -31.13 10.79 -0.45
N GLY A 21 -30.60 11.98 -0.14
CA GLY A 21 -29.74 12.22 1.02
C GLY A 21 -28.24 11.93 0.81
N ASP A 22 -27.83 11.54 -0.41
CA ASP A 22 -26.42 11.36 -0.80
C ASP A 22 -25.95 12.54 -1.68
N ASP A 23 -24.65 12.73 -1.83
CA ASP A 23 -24.03 13.77 -2.67
C ASP A 23 -23.24 13.18 -3.85
N ARG A 24 -23.20 11.85 -3.96
CA ARG A 24 -22.41 11.12 -4.96
C ARG A 24 -23.24 10.21 -5.85
N LEU A 25 -22.77 10.03 -7.08
CA LEU A 25 -23.27 9.01 -7.99
C LEU A 25 -22.97 7.63 -7.42
N ARG A 26 -24.00 6.77 -7.40
CA ARG A 26 -23.91 5.37 -7.00
C ARG A 26 -24.56 4.50 -8.06
N ASP A 27 -24.12 3.26 -8.13
CA ASP A 27 -24.82 2.22 -8.87
C ASP A 27 -26.01 1.74 -8.02
N VAL A 28 -27.22 2.03 -8.47
CA VAL A 28 -28.47 1.69 -7.77
C VAL A 28 -29.30 0.74 -8.61
N CYS A 29 -29.80 -0.33 -7.99
CA CYS A 29 -30.69 -1.27 -8.66
C CYS A 29 -32.14 -0.76 -8.64
N PRO A 30 -32.81 -0.52 -9.79
CA PRO A 30 -34.21 -0.10 -9.81
C PRO A 30 -35.17 -1.24 -9.42
N SER A 31 -34.76 -2.49 -9.54
CA SER A 31 -35.60 -3.67 -9.28
C SER A 31 -35.75 -3.98 -7.78
N CYS A 32 -34.65 -3.90 -7.01
CA CYS A 32 -34.65 -4.24 -5.58
C CYS A 32 -34.22 -3.08 -4.66
N SER A 33 -33.98 -1.89 -5.20
CA SER A 33 -33.51 -0.69 -4.48
C SER A 33 -32.13 -0.82 -3.80
N HIS A 34 -31.38 -1.89 -4.06
CA HIS A 34 -30.04 -2.06 -3.50
C HIS A 34 -29.06 -1.01 -4.06
N ILE A 35 -28.27 -0.40 -3.18
CA ILE A 35 -27.24 0.59 -3.51
C ILE A 35 -25.87 -0.10 -3.41
N HIS A 36 -25.10 -0.06 -4.50
CA HIS A 36 -23.77 -0.64 -4.57
C HIS A 36 -22.73 0.41 -4.17
N TYR A 37 -22.34 0.40 -2.89
CA TYR A 37 -21.23 1.21 -2.42
C TYR A 37 -19.89 0.60 -2.85
N GLU A 38 -19.04 1.46 -3.41
CA GLU A 38 -17.62 1.19 -3.61
C GLU A 38 -16.85 1.79 -2.44
N ASN A 39 -15.94 0.99 -1.87
CA ASN A 39 -15.11 1.40 -0.74
C ASN A 39 -13.64 1.44 -1.16
N PRO A 40 -12.83 2.31 -0.55
CA PRO A 40 -11.38 2.26 -0.74
C PRO A 40 -10.81 0.89 -0.38
N LYS A 41 -9.75 0.49 -1.09
CA LYS A 41 -9.00 -0.74 -0.78
C LYS A 41 -7.80 -0.41 0.11
N VAL A 42 -7.54 -1.27 1.09
CA VAL A 42 -6.35 -1.14 1.94
C VAL A 42 -5.24 -2.02 1.38
N ILE A 43 -4.06 -1.44 1.21
CA ILE A 43 -2.81 -2.14 0.92
C ILE A 43 -1.99 -2.15 2.20
N VAL A 44 -1.46 -3.31 2.56
CA VAL A 44 -0.61 -3.50 3.73
C VAL A 44 0.76 -3.95 3.26
N GLY A 45 1.83 -3.46 3.89
CA GLY A 45 3.19 -3.81 3.46
C GLY A 45 4.24 -3.52 4.52
N CYS A 46 5.47 -3.93 4.24
CA CYS A 46 6.60 -3.82 5.17
C CYS A 46 7.82 -3.15 4.53
N LEU A 47 8.44 -2.22 5.25
CA LEU A 47 9.84 -1.87 5.08
C LEU A 47 10.66 -2.67 6.10
N MET A 48 11.31 -3.73 5.64
CA MET A 48 12.19 -4.53 6.51
C MET A 48 13.64 -4.09 6.33
N HIS A 49 14.34 -3.89 7.44
CA HIS A 49 15.75 -3.51 7.43
C HIS A 49 16.64 -4.56 8.08
N TRP A 50 17.88 -4.65 7.60
CA TRP A 50 18.92 -5.45 8.21
C TRP A 50 20.22 -4.66 8.21
N GLU A 51 20.82 -4.46 9.37
CA GLU A 51 21.96 -3.56 9.55
C GLU A 51 21.69 -2.18 8.91
N ASN A 52 22.47 -1.79 7.90
CA ASN A 52 22.35 -0.51 7.17
C ASN A 52 21.64 -0.65 5.82
N THR A 53 20.91 -1.75 5.60
CA THR A 53 20.24 -2.08 4.34
C THR A 53 18.74 -2.25 4.52
N VAL A 54 18.00 -2.13 3.43
CA VAL A 54 16.56 -2.41 3.35
C VAL A 54 16.28 -3.50 2.33
N LEU A 55 15.27 -4.32 2.61
CA LEU A 55 14.79 -5.35 1.69
C LEU A 55 13.97 -4.72 0.56
N LEU A 56 14.34 -5.03 -0.68
CA LEU A 56 13.56 -4.72 -1.88
C LEU A 56 13.22 -6.01 -2.64
N CYS A 57 12.05 -6.01 -3.28
CA CYS A 57 11.57 -7.09 -4.15
C CYS A 57 11.43 -6.59 -5.58
N LYS A 58 11.92 -7.36 -6.56
CA LYS A 58 11.74 -7.07 -7.98
C LYS A 58 10.50 -7.79 -8.49
N ARG A 59 9.49 -7.05 -8.94
CA ARG A 59 8.16 -7.59 -9.26
C ARG A 59 8.19 -8.59 -10.43
N ALA A 60 7.55 -9.75 -10.26
CA ALA A 60 7.33 -10.75 -11.31
C ALA A 60 5.96 -10.63 -12.00
N ILE A 61 5.09 -9.74 -11.51
CA ILE A 61 3.72 -9.56 -11.98
C ILE A 61 3.41 -8.11 -12.36
N GLU A 62 2.42 -7.92 -13.25
CA GLU A 62 1.90 -6.59 -13.60
C GLU A 62 0.98 -6.02 -12.50
N PRO A 63 0.82 -4.69 -12.42
CA PRO A 63 1.50 -3.67 -13.21
C PRO A 63 2.99 -3.53 -12.83
N ARG A 64 3.81 -2.93 -13.70
CA ARG A 64 5.22 -2.55 -13.41
C ARG A 64 6.13 -3.76 -13.16
N MET A 65 5.93 -4.84 -13.89
CA MET A 65 6.83 -6.01 -13.84
C MET A 65 8.29 -5.59 -14.08
N GLY A 66 9.23 -6.17 -13.34
CA GLY A 66 10.67 -5.90 -13.44
C GLY A 66 11.16 -4.68 -12.67
N LEU A 67 10.27 -3.88 -12.08
CA LEU A 67 10.62 -2.77 -11.18
C LEU A 67 10.73 -3.23 -9.72
N TRP A 68 11.47 -2.48 -8.91
CA TRP A 68 11.70 -2.75 -7.49
C TRP A 68 10.59 -2.15 -6.61
N THR A 69 10.22 -2.85 -5.54
CA THR A 69 9.16 -2.46 -4.60
C THR A 69 9.50 -2.91 -3.18
N LEU A 70 8.72 -2.45 -2.21
CA LEU A 70 8.62 -3.06 -0.89
C LEU A 70 7.52 -4.14 -0.92
N PRO A 71 7.65 -5.24 -0.15
CA PRO A 71 6.58 -6.23 -0.02
C PRO A 71 5.27 -5.57 0.43
N ALA A 72 4.23 -5.69 -0.39
CA ALA A 72 2.95 -5.04 -0.12
C ALA A 72 1.84 -5.57 -1.04
N GLY A 73 0.68 -5.85 -0.46
CA GLY A 73 -0.49 -6.32 -1.19
C GLY A 73 -1.80 -6.01 -0.48
N PHE A 74 -2.91 -6.48 -1.07
CA PHE A 74 -4.24 -6.16 -0.55
C PHE A 74 -4.44 -6.77 0.83
N MET A 75 -5.02 -5.98 1.73
CA MET A 75 -5.51 -6.53 3.00
C MET A 75 -6.70 -7.45 2.73
N GLU A 76 -6.61 -8.66 3.26
CA GLU A 76 -7.63 -9.68 3.12
C GLU A 76 -8.74 -9.54 4.18
N ASN A 77 -9.88 -10.16 3.92
CA ASN A 77 -10.93 -10.22 4.92
C ASN A 77 -10.51 -11.10 6.10
N LYS A 78 -10.82 -10.66 7.32
CA LYS A 78 -10.59 -11.40 8.59
C LYS A 78 -9.12 -11.49 9.04
N GLU A 79 -8.23 -10.67 8.49
CA GLU A 79 -6.89 -10.43 9.06
C GLU A 79 -6.79 -9.04 9.71
N THR A 80 -5.76 -8.82 10.55
CA THR A 80 -5.38 -7.48 10.99
C THR A 80 -4.38 -6.88 10.01
N THR A 81 -4.22 -5.56 9.99
CA THR A 81 -3.29 -4.89 9.08
C THR A 81 -1.85 -5.38 9.23
N MET A 82 -1.41 -5.64 10.47
CA MET A 82 -0.08 -6.17 10.77
C MET A 82 0.08 -7.62 10.29
N VAL A 83 -0.95 -8.45 10.45
CA VAL A 83 -0.93 -9.84 9.95
C VAL A 83 -0.85 -9.87 8.43
N GLY A 84 -1.64 -9.02 7.74
CA GLY A 84 -1.56 -8.91 6.29
C GLY A 84 -0.20 -8.40 5.82
N ALA A 85 0.37 -7.38 6.47
CA ALA A 85 1.70 -6.88 6.14
C ALA A 85 2.80 -7.97 6.29
N ALA A 86 2.72 -8.78 7.35
CA ALA A 86 3.62 -9.91 7.57
C ALA A 86 3.41 -11.04 6.54
N ARG A 87 2.15 -11.32 6.18
CA ARG A 87 1.81 -12.30 5.12
C ARG A 87 2.44 -11.90 3.79
N GLU A 88 2.24 -10.66 3.35
CA GLU A 88 2.79 -10.15 2.08
C GLU A 88 4.33 -10.20 2.09
N ALA A 89 4.98 -9.82 3.19
CA ALA A 89 6.43 -9.95 3.33
C ALA A 89 6.92 -11.40 3.22
N TYR A 90 6.17 -12.36 3.77
CA TYR A 90 6.47 -13.77 3.64
C TYR A 90 6.23 -14.30 2.21
N GLU A 91 5.09 -13.94 1.60
CA GLU A 91 4.70 -14.40 0.26
C GLU A 91 5.63 -13.88 -0.83
N GLU A 92 6.07 -12.62 -0.75
CA GLU A 92 6.94 -11.99 -1.75
C GLU A 92 8.43 -12.23 -1.50
N ALA A 93 8.85 -12.43 -0.25
CA ALA A 93 10.27 -12.40 0.12
C ALA A 93 10.73 -13.43 1.15
N TYR A 94 9.86 -14.33 1.62
CA TYR A 94 10.13 -15.21 2.78
C TYR A 94 10.71 -14.45 3.98
N ALA A 95 10.30 -13.19 4.13
CA ALA A 95 10.87 -12.26 5.09
C ALA A 95 10.00 -12.24 6.35
N GLU A 96 10.65 -12.37 7.51
CA GLU A 96 9.99 -12.39 8.81
C GLU A 96 10.59 -11.33 9.73
N SER A 97 9.79 -10.81 10.66
CA SER A 97 10.20 -9.86 11.70
C SER A 97 9.41 -10.14 12.97
N ASP A 98 10.07 -10.02 14.12
CA ASP A 98 9.46 -10.18 15.45
C ASP A 98 9.04 -8.84 16.09
N ASP A 99 9.28 -7.72 15.38
CA ASP A 99 9.20 -6.37 15.94
C ASP A 99 8.51 -5.37 15.00
N LEU A 100 7.62 -5.84 14.12
CA LEU A 100 6.84 -4.99 13.21
C LEU A 100 6.08 -3.88 13.97
N ARG A 101 6.25 -2.64 13.52
CA ARG A 101 5.59 -1.45 14.05
C ARG A 101 4.95 -0.66 12.93
N LEU A 102 3.81 -0.04 13.19
CA LEU A 102 3.18 0.86 12.22
C LEU A 102 4.13 2.03 11.94
N PHE A 103 4.46 2.24 10.66
CA PHE A 103 5.41 3.24 10.23
C PHE A 103 4.73 4.41 9.54
N ALA A 104 3.88 4.14 8.55
CA ALA A 104 3.27 5.19 7.76
C ALA A 104 1.88 4.80 7.24
N VAL A 105 1.02 5.80 7.08
CA VAL A 105 -0.28 5.67 6.39
C VAL A 105 -0.31 6.64 5.21
N TYR A 106 -0.55 6.14 4.01
CA TYR A 106 -0.61 6.97 2.80
C TYR A 106 -1.99 6.92 2.14
N ASN A 107 -2.52 8.09 1.80
CA ASN A 107 -3.81 8.22 1.13
C ASN A 107 -3.60 8.44 -0.38
N LEU A 108 -4.16 7.56 -1.21
CA LEU A 108 -4.11 7.65 -2.67
C LEU A 108 -5.54 7.82 -3.24
N PRO A 109 -6.16 9.00 -3.07
CA PRO A 109 -7.59 9.19 -3.37
C PRO A 109 -7.95 8.97 -4.85
N ARG A 110 -7.03 9.24 -5.78
CA ARG A 110 -7.28 9.04 -7.23
C ARG A 110 -7.60 7.58 -7.58
N ILE A 111 -6.99 6.63 -6.89
CA ILE A 111 -7.20 5.20 -7.12
C ILE A 111 -7.96 4.53 -5.96
N SER A 112 -8.50 5.33 -5.03
CA SER A 112 -9.23 4.86 -3.86
C SER A 112 -8.46 3.81 -3.06
N GLN A 113 -7.19 4.07 -2.76
CA GLN A 113 -6.35 3.18 -1.96
C GLN A 113 -5.80 3.89 -0.72
N VAL A 114 -5.61 3.10 0.34
CA VAL A 114 -4.89 3.50 1.55
C VAL A 114 -3.76 2.49 1.76
N TYR A 115 -2.52 2.96 1.85
CA TYR A 115 -1.38 2.11 2.22
C TYR A 115 -1.11 2.21 3.71
N VAL A 116 -0.96 1.07 4.36
CA VAL A 116 -0.56 0.95 5.77
C VAL A 116 0.78 0.21 5.79
N MET A 117 1.85 0.97 5.96
CA MET A 117 3.22 0.45 5.94
C MET A 117 3.71 0.19 7.36
N TYR A 118 4.26 -0.99 7.57
CA TYR A 118 4.98 -1.38 8.79
C TYR A 118 6.48 -1.29 8.56
N VAL A 119 7.24 -1.11 9.65
CA VAL A 119 8.70 -1.20 9.68
C VAL A 119 9.12 -2.24 10.70
N GLY A 120 10.21 -2.95 10.45
CA GLY A 120 10.80 -3.87 11.43
C GLY A 120 12.16 -4.39 10.99
N GLU A 121 12.85 -5.03 11.93
CA GLU A 121 14.12 -5.69 11.67
C GLU A 121 13.88 -7.06 11.04
N LEU A 122 14.56 -7.32 9.92
CA LEU A 122 14.50 -8.58 9.21
C LEU A 122 15.17 -9.69 10.03
N ARG A 123 14.46 -10.77 10.31
CA ARG A 123 14.99 -11.88 11.12
C ARG A 123 16.21 -12.51 10.45
N ASN A 124 17.36 -12.43 11.12
CA ASN A 124 18.65 -13.00 10.68
C ASN A 124 19.13 -12.55 9.29
N GLY A 125 18.62 -11.41 8.78
CA GLY A 125 18.93 -10.94 7.43
C GLY A 125 18.48 -11.90 6.31
N TYR A 126 17.56 -12.82 6.58
CA TYR A 126 17.14 -13.84 5.62
C TYR A 126 16.01 -13.33 4.71
N CYS A 127 16.20 -13.43 3.41
CA CYS A 127 15.17 -13.20 2.39
C CYS A 127 15.42 -14.06 1.15
N LYS A 128 14.36 -14.37 0.41
CA LYS A 128 14.40 -15.11 -0.86
C LYS A 128 13.22 -14.69 -1.73
N PRO A 129 13.34 -14.60 -3.06
CA PRO A 129 12.18 -14.34 -3.91
C PRO A 129 11.07 -15.36 -3.72
N GLY A 130 9.87 -14.86 -3.43
CA GLY A 130 8.60 -15.55 -3.54
C GLY A 130 8.14 -15.74 -4.98
N VAL A 131 6.94 -16.29 -5.18
CA VAL A 131 6.40 -16.54 -6.53
C VAL A 131 6.09 -15.25 -7.29
N GLU A 132 5.83 -14.15 -6.58
CA GLU A 132 5.53 -12.83 -7.15
C GLU A 132 6.77 -11.94 -7.30
N SER A 133 7.95 -12.46 -6.93
CA SER A 133 9.23 -11.75 -6.99
C SER A 133 10.21 -12.47 -7.91
N LEU A 134 10.80 -11.74 -8.86
CA LEU A 134 11.91 -12.22 -9.67
C LEU A 134 13.20 -12.32 -8.85
N GLU A 135 13.36 -11.40 -7.91
CA GLU A 135 14.59 -11.22 -7.13
C GLU A 135 14.25 -10.49 -5.82
N THR A 136 15.01 -10.76 -4.76
CA THR A 136 15.03 -9.99 -3.51
C THR A 136 16.46 -9.54 -3.22
N ALA A 137 16.62 -8.31 -2.74
CA ALA A 137 17.94 -7.77 -2.41
C ALA A 137 17.90 -6.93 -1.12
N LEU A 138 18.98 -7.03 -0.33
CA LEU A 138 19.27 -6.10 0.76
C LEU A 138 20.14 -4.97 0.20
N VAL A 139 19.59 -3.75 0.20
CA VAL A 139 20.19 -2.61 -0.50
C VAL A 139 20.45 -1.47 0.48
N ALA A 140 21.67 -0.92 0.46
CA ALA A 140 22.00 0.28 1.23
C ALA A 140 21.42 1.53 0.54
N GLU A 141 21.16 2.60 1.29
CA GLU A 141 20.53 3.83 0.79
C GLU A 141 21.14 4.36 -0.52
N LYS A 142 22.48 4.42 -0.57
CA LYS A 142 23.24 4.91 -1.72
C LYS A 142 23.10 4.06 -2.98
N ASP A 143 22.71 2.80 -2.82
CA ASP A 143 22.63 1.79 -3.88
C ASP A 143 21.16 1.52 -4.28
N ILE A 144 20.19 2.22 -3.67
CA ILE A 144 18.78 2.09 -4.02
C ILE A 144 18.57 2.51 -5.48
N PRO A 145 17.91 1.68 -6.31
CA PRO A 145 17.64 2.00 -7.70
C PRO A 145 16.40 2.90 -7.81
N TRP A 146 16.54 4.16 -7.38
CA TRP A 146 15.45 5.13 -7.22
C TRP A 146 14.60 5.33 -8.48
N ASP A 147 15.23 5.28 -9.66
CA ASP A 147 14.60 5.42 -10.98
C ASP A 147 13.86 4.16 -11.45
N GLN A 148 14.06 3.03 -10.78
CA GLN A 148 13.45 1.73 -11.07
C GLN A 148 12.48 1.29 -9.97
N LEU A 149 12.07 2.18 -9.06
CA LEU A 149 11.03 1.89 -8.09
C LEU A 149 9.64 1.90 -8.76
N ALA A 150 8.82 0.90 -8.43
CA ALA A 150 7.57 0.62 -9.12
C ALA A 150 6.49 1.68 -8.84
N PHE A 151 6.44 2.20 -7.62
CA PHE A 151 5.35 3.04 -7.14
C PHE A 151 5.85 4.20 -6.28
N PRO A 152 5.22 5.39 -6.36
CA PRO A 152 5.64 6.53 -5.56
C PRO A 152 5.55 6.34 -4.04
N VAL A 153 4.61 5.51 -3.57
CA VAL A 153 4.50 5.17 -2.15
C VAL A 153 5.75 4.46 -1.64
N VAL A 154 6.41 3.66 -2.48
CA VAL A 154 7.67 2.99 -2.14
C VAL A 154 8.79 4.02 -1.99
N THR A 155 8.92 4.92 -2.98
CA THR A 155 9.90 6.01 -2.95
C THR A 155 9.74 6.89 -1.71
N GLU A 156 8.50 7.29 -1.40
CA GLU A 156 8.21 8.10 -0.23
C GLU A 156 8.51 7.34 1.07
N THR A 157 8.09 6.06 1.19
CA THR A 157 8.38 5.25 2.38
C THR A 157 9.89 5.15 2.65
N LEU A 158 10.69 4.93 1.61
CA LEU A 158 12.14 4.86 1.72
C LEU A 158 12.75 6.21 2.12
N HIS A 159 12.37 7.32 1.47
CA HIS A 159 12.85 8.65 1.86
C HIS A 159 12.54 8.95 3.33
N ARG A 160 11.30 8.70 3.76
CA ARG A 160 10.89 8.91 5.16
C ARG A 160 11.71 8.06 6.13
N TYR A 161 12.03 6.82 5.75
CA TYR A 161 12.85 5.93 6.57
C TYR A 161 14.28 6.44 6.74
N PHE A 162 14.93 6.91 5.66
CA PHE A 162 16.31 7.40 5.73
C PHE A 162 16.42 8.82 6.32
N GLU A 163 15.37 9.64 6.24
CA GLU A 163 15.31 10.95 6.90
C GLU A 163 15.27 10.85 8.44
N LEU A 164 14.84 9.71 9.00
CA LEU A 164 14.77 9.49 10.45
C LEU A 164 16.15 9.12 11.01
N ASN A 165 16.80 10.10 11.64
CA ASN A 165 18.12 9.94 12.27
C ASN A 165 18.08 9.11 13.57
N ASP A 166 16.96 9.13 14.30
CA ASP A 166 16.76 8.33 15.51
C ASP A 166 15.71 7.24 15.25
N ARG A 167 16.17 6.00 15.22
CA ARG A 167 15.35 4.80 14.99
C ARG A 167 14.86 4.14 16.27
N THR A 168 15.08 4.79 17.42
CA THR A 168 14.55 4.34 18.72
C THR A 168 13.11 4.80 18.96
N GLN A 169 12.68 5.86 18.26
CA GLN A 169 11.31 6.36 18.25
C GLN A 169 10.77 6.39 16.82
N TRP A 170 9.76 5.57 16.55
CA TRP A 170 9.08 5.54 15.26
C TRP A 170 7.79 6.34 15.36
N PRO A 171 7.76 7.62 14.94
CA PRO A 171 6.50 8.31 14.79
C PRO A 171 5.67 7.63 13.70
N VAL A 172 4.36 7.60 13.88
CA VAL A 172 3.46 7.19 12.80
C VAL A 172 3.34 8.35 11.82
N LEU A 173 3.85 8.14 10.62
CA LEU A 173 3.86 9.13 9.55
C LEU A 173 2.56 9.08 8.75
N SER A 174 2.17 10.20 8.15
CA SER A 174 1.02 10.23 7.26
C SER A 174 1.25 11.20 6.10
N ALA A 175 0.79 10.86 4.90
CA ALA A 175 0.83 11.75 3.75
C ALA A 175 -0.27 11.45 2.72
N ASP A 176 -0.64 12.45 1.94
CA ASP A 176 -1.49 12.30 0.77
C ASP A 176 -0.62 12.26 -0.50
N ILE A 177 -0.76 11.19 -1.28
CA ILE A 177 -0.07 11.04 -2.57
C ILE A 177 -1.09 11.32 -3.67
N ILE A 178 -1.05 12.53 -4.19
CA ILE A 178 -2.05 13.07 -5.09
C ILE A 178 -1.43 13.22 -6.48
N ASN A 179 -2.06 12.60 -7.48
CA ASN A 179 -1.71 12.81 -8.87
C ASN A 179 -2.97 13.35 -9.57
N ARG A 180 -3.05 14.65 -9.86
CA ARG A 180 -4.15 15.20 -10.65
C ARG A 180 -3.92 14.91 -12.13
N ALA A 181 -4.98 14.80 -12.93
CA ALA A 181 -4.82 14.67 -14.38
C ALA A 181 -3.93 15.82 -14.89
N ASP A 182 -2.91 15.47 -15.67
CA ASP A 182 -1.95 16.41 -16.29
C ASP A 182 -1.11 17.25 -15.32
N GLN A 183 -0.98 16.84 -14.05
CA GLN A 183 -0.07 17.44 -13.09
C GLN A 183 0.98 16.43 -12.61
N PRO A 184 2.19 16.89 -12.22
CA PRO A 184 3.14 16.03 -11.55
C PRO A 184 2.55 15.45 -10.27
N LEU A 185 3.11 14.33 -9.83
CA LEU A 185 2.81 13.76 -8.52
C LEU A 185 3.10 14.79 -7.44
N ASP A 186 2.15 15.00 -6.54
CA ASP A 186 2.27 15.85 -5.35
C ASP A 186 2.18 14.97 -4.09
N ILE A 187 3.07 15.21 -3.13
CA ILE A 187 3.14 14.47 -1.87
C ILE A 187 2.98 15.47 -0.73
N ILE A 188 1.81 15.45 -0.09
CA ILE A 188 1.48 16.33 1.03
C ILE A 188 1.72 15.56 2.32
N ARG A 189 2.88 15.78 2.95
CA ARG A 189 3.23 15.19 4.25
C ARG A 189 2.46 15.88 5.38
N HIS A 190 1.78 15.10 6.21
CA HIS A 190 1.06 15.62 7.37
C HIS A 190 1.98 15.74 8.58
N PRO A 191 1.76 16.71 9.47
CA PRO A 191 2.56 16.85 10.70
C PRO A 191 2.46 15.60 11.56
N VAL A 192 3.59 15.17 12.10
CA VAL A 192 3.61 14.18 13.18
C VAL A 192 3.20 14.91 14.46
N SER A 193 2.14 14.45 15.13
CA SER A 193 1.81 14.95 16.46
C SER A 193 2.97 14.66 17.41
N SER A 194 3.62 15.71 17.91
CA SER A 194 4.59 15.58 19.00
C SER A 194 3.86 15.02 20.21
N THR A 195 4.31 13.87 20.71
CA THR A 195 3.95 13.44 22.06
C THR A 195 4.69 14.35 23.03
N ASP A 196 3.97 15.30 23.61
CA ASP A 196 4.39 16.01 24.83
C ASP A 196 4.53 15.02 26.01
#